data_AF-A0A5K1HBF6-F1
#
_entry.id   AF-A0A5K1HBF6-F1
#
_cell.length_a   1.000
_cell.length_b   1.000
_cell.length_c   1.000
_cell.angle_alpha   90.00
_cell.angle_beta   90.00
_cell.angle_gamma   90.00
#
_symmetry.space_group_name_H-M   'P 1'
#
loop_
_entity.id
_entity.type
_entity.pdbx_description
1 polymer ?
#
loop_
_entity_poly.entity_id
_entity_poly.type
_entity_poly.pdbx_seq_one_letter_code
_entity_poly.pdbx_strand_id
1 'polypeptide(L)'
;EKDSVTDAIESEILIKALRINTISKLTFNDMLKFNVLVEDVFPGTSIKDIIYEQVSSAIKKVFEEENFQILPNQLNKILQFYEATKQRIGAVLVGPSGCGKTTIWKALKKAYEKLKQPVK
;
A
#
# COMPACT_ATOMS: atom_id res chain seq x y z
N GLU A 1 7.61 21.00 26.23
CA GLU A 1 6.44 20.12 26.38
C GLU A 1 6.88 18.68 26.18
N LYS A 2 6.52 17.77 27.11
CA LYS A 2 6.73 16.34 26.92
C LYS A 2 5.53 15.83 26.12
N ASP A 3 5.75 15.48 24.86
CA ASP A 3 4.78 14.69 24.08
C ASP A 3 4.54 13.38 24.81
N SER A 4 3.46 13.29 25.59
CA SER A 4 3.06 12.06 26.28
C SER A 4 2.44 11.13 25.24
N VAL A 5 3.29 10.48 24.46
CA VAL A 5 2.89 9.35 23.62
C VAL A 5 2.25 8.31 24.54
N THR A 6 0.97 8.03 24.33
CA THR A 6 0.24 7.03 25.11
C THR A 6 0.55 5.65 24.53
N ASP A 7 0.63 4.61 25.35
CA ASP A 7 0.90 3.22 24.92
C ASP A 7 -0.02 2.75 23.77
N ALA A 8 -1.25 3.27 23.71
CA ALA A 8 -2.19 3.02 22.63
C ALA A 8 -1.70 3.58 21.26
N ILE A 9 -1.09 4.76 21.25
CA ILE A 9 -0.53 5.40 20.05
C ILE A 9 0.73 4.64 19.61
N GLU A 10 1.58 4.22 20.55
CA GLU A 10 2.77 3.41 20.23
C GLU A 10 2.37 2.08 19.60
N SER A 11 1.37 1.41 20.17
CA SER A 11 0.81 0.18 19.63
C SER A 11 0.25 0.38 18.23
N GLU A 12 -0.49 1.47 17.98
CA GLU A 12 -1.03 1.79 16.65
C GLU A 12 0.09 1.99 15.62
N ILE A 13 1.15 2.73 15.97
CA ILE A 13 2.31 2.95 15.09
C ILE A 13 3.00 1.63 14.77
N LEU A 14 3.21 0.78 15.78
CA LEU A 14 3.87 -0.52 15.62
C LEU A 14 3.07 -1.45 14.70
N ILE A 15 1.75 -1.56 14.91
CA ILE A 15 0.86 -2.36 14.05
C ILE A 15 0.91 -1.85 12.60
N LYS A 16 0.87 -0.53 12.39
CA LYS A 16 0.98 0.06 11.05
C LYS A 16 2.31 -0.29 10.38
N ALA A 17 3.43 -0.11 11.08
CA ALA A 17 4.76 -0.41 10.56
C ALA A 17 4.91 -1.90 10.18
N LEU A 18 4.35 -2.79 11.00
CA LEU A 18 4.34 -4.22 10.76
C LEU A 18 3.49 -4.59 9.53
N ARG A 19 2.27 -4.04 9.43
CA ARG A 19 1.35 -4.31 8.32
C ARG A 19 1.93 -3.91 6.97
N ILE A 20 2.48 -2.71 6.86
CA ILE A 20 3.02 -2.17 5.59
C ILE A 20 4.12 -3.08 5.02
N ASN A 21 5.00 -3.57 5.90
CA ASN A 21 6.12 -4.43 5.49
C ASN A 21 5.72 -5.86 5.14
N THR A 22 4.62 -6.35 5.72
CA THR A 22 4.27 -7.77 5.70
C THR A 22 3.16 -8.07 4.70
N ILE A 23 2.10 -7.26 4.63
CA ILE A 23 0.92 -7.53 3.80
C ILE A 23 1.27 -7.70 2.31
N SER A 24 2.23 -6.93 1.79
CA SER A 24 2.62 -6.98 0.38
C SER A 24 3.23 -8.32 -0.06
N LYS A 25 3.70 -9.13 0.91
CA LYS A 25 4.37 -10.42 0.67
C LYS A 25 3.48 -11.63 0.94
N LEU A 26 2.36 -11.45 1.63
CA LEU A 26 1.47 -12.53 2.03
C LEU A 26 0.48 -12.89 0.91
N THR A 27 0.10 -14.16 0.88
CA THR A 27 -1.07 -14.59 0.11
C THR A 27 -2.35 -14.08 0.78
N PHE A 28 -3.48 -14.14 0.09
CA PHE A 28 -4.76 -13.74 0.67
C PHE A 28 -5.10 -14.51 1.95
N ASN A 29 -4.91 -15.83 1.94
CA ASN A 29 -5.18 -16.68 3.10
C ASN A 29 -4.24 -16.37 4.28
N ASP A 30 -2.96 -16.11 4.00
CA ASP A 30 -1.99 -15.80 5.05
C ASP A 30 -2.20 -14.40 5.62
N MET A 31 -2.65 -13.45 4.80
CA MET A 31 -3.02 -12.10 5.26
C MET A 31 -4.18 -12.16 6.25
N LEU A 32 -5.19 -13.01 6.02
CA LEU A 32 -6.29 -13.20 6.97
C LEU A 32 -5.79 -13.75 8.31
N LYS A 33 -4.93 -14.77 8.28
CA LYS A 33 -4.33 -15.34 9.50
C LYS A 33 -3.45 -14.32 10.23
N PHE A 34 -2.67 -13.55 9.48
CA PHE A 34 -1.83 -12.48 10.03
C PHE A 34 -2.66 -11.42 10.75
N ASN A 35 -3.79 -11.00 10.18
CA ASN A 35 -4.67 -10.02 10.83
C ASN A 35 -5.24 -10.55 12.15
N VAL A 36 -5.67 -11.81 12.18
CA VAL A 36 -6.14 -12.45 13.43
C VAL A 36 -5.04 -12.48 14.49
N LEU A 37 -3.82 -12.89 14.11
CA LEU A 37 -2.69 -12.90 15.04
C LEU A 37 -2.34 -11.50 15.58
N VAL A 38 -2.46 -10.47 14.74
CA VAL A 38 -2.25 -9.08 15.17
C VAL A 38 -3.32 -8.63 16.16
N GLU A 39 -4.59 -8.97 15.92
CA GLU A 39 -5.71 -8.67 16.82
C GLU A 39 -5.55 -9.38 18.17
N ASP A 40 -5.07 -10.63 18.18
CA ASP A 40 -4.81 -11.40 19.40
C ASP A 40 -3.68 -10.79 20.25
N VAL A 41 -2.63 -10.25 19.61
CA VAL A 41 -1.47 -9.67 20.30
C VAL A 41 -1.71 -8.22 20.73
N PHE A 42 -2.49 -7.46 19.96
CA PHE A 42 -2.79 -6.05 20.22
C PHE A 42 -4.31 -5.80 20.32
N PRO A 43 -4.97 -6.27 21.39
CA PRO A 43 -6.42 -6.15 21.54
C PRO A 43 -6.84 -4.68 21.68
N GLY A 44 -7.99 -4.33 21.08
CA GLY A 44 -8.65 -3.03 21.28
C GLY A 44 -8.04 -1.84 20.51
N THR A 45 -7.01 -2.05 19.69
CA THR A 45 -6.42 -0.98 18.86
C THR A 45 -7.06 -0.99 17.46
N SER A 46 -7.75 0.09 17.07
CA SER A 46 -8.37 0.17 15.75
C SER A 46 -7.31 0.31 14.65
N ILE A 47 -7.28 -0.66 13.75
CA ILE A 47 -6.36 -0.67 12.62
C ILE A 47 -6.86 0.33 11.56
N LYS A 48 -6.13 1.43 11.37
CA LYS A 48 -6.36 2.36 10.25
C LYS A 48 -5.31 2.13 9.17
N ASP A 49 -5.75 1.69 8.00
CA ASP A 49 -4.88 1.61 6.83
C ASP A 49 -4.46 3.01 6.37
N ILE A 50 -3.25 3.14 5.83
CA ILE A 50 -2.75 4.41 5.32
C ILE A 50 -3.41 4.70 3.98
N ILE A 51 -4.13 5.83 3.91
CA ILE A 51 -4.83 6.26 2.71
C ILE A 51 -3.97 7.32 2.00
N TYR A 52 -3.45 6.97 0.83
CA TYR A 52 -2.74 7.89 -0.04
C TYR A 52 -3.70 8.53 -1.05
N GLU A 53 -4.52 9.48 -0.59
CA GLU A 53 -5.59 10.07 -1.41
C GLU A 53 -5.09 10.75 -2.68
N GLN A 54 -4.01 11.54 -2.58
CA GLN A 54 -3.45 12.26 -3.73
C GLN A 54 -2.95 11.29 -4.82
N VAL A 55 -2.22 10.25 -4.41
CA VAL A 55 -1.67 9.23 -5.31
C VAL A 55 -2.80 8.37 -5.89
N SER A 56 -3.77 7.97 -5.06
CA SER A 56 -4.96 7.22 -5.47
C SER A 56 -5.78 7.99 -6.52
N SER A 57 -6.00 9.29 -6.31
CA SER A 57 -6.69 10.16 -7.27
C SER A 57 -5.92 10.28 -8.59
N ALA A 58 -4.61 10.47 -8.53
CA ALA A 58 -3.77 10.52 -9.73
C ALA A 58 -3.79 9.21 -10.51
N ILE A 59 -3.72 8.06 -9.84
CA ILE A 59 -3.81 6.73 -10.47
C ILE A 59 -5.19 6.56 -11.14
N LYS A 60 -6.29 6.92 -10.47
CA LYS A 60 -7.63 6.82 -11.06
C LYS A 60 -7.75 7.64 -12.35
N LYS A 61 -7.22 8.86 -12.37
CA LYS A 61 -7.16 9.69 -13.60
C LYS A 61 -6.34 9.05 -14.71
N VAL A 62 -5.21 8.43 -14.38
CA VAL A 62 -4.40 7.67 -15.37
C VAL A 62 -5.20 6.51 -15.96
N PHE A 63 -5.97 5.79 -15.13
CA PHE A 63 -6.80 4.68 -15.61
C PHE A 63 -7.92 5.16 -16.53
N GLU A 64 -8.57 6.27 -16.19
CA GLU A 64 -9.60 6.88 -17.04
C GLU A 64 -9.03 7.30 -18.41
N GLU A 65 -7.86 7.94 -18.45
CA GLU A 65 -7.23 8.39 -19.71
C GLU A 65 -6.77 7.24 -20.60
N GLU A 66 -6.31 6.14 -19.99
CA GLU A 66 -5.87 4.94 -20.72
C GLU A 66 -7.03 4.00 -21.06
N ASN A 67 -8.28 4.37 -20.73
CA ASN A 67 -9.48 3.56 -20.89
C ASN A 67 -9.40 2.20 -20.16
N PHE A 68 -8.73 2.16 -19.00
CA PHE A 68 -8.70 0.98 -18.14
C PHE A 68 -9.86 0.96 -17.16
N GLN A 69 -10.36 -0.24 -16.87
CA GLN A 69 -11.31 -0.43 -15.77
C GLN A 69 -10.61 -0.30 -14.42
N ILE A 70 -11.19 0.50 -13.53
CA ILE A 70 -10.67 0.68 -12.17
C ILE A 70 -11.08 -0.52 -11.33
N LEU A 71 -10.16 -1.46 -11.13
CA LEU A 71 -10.33 -2.54 -10.16
C LEU A 71 -9.72 -2.12 -8.81
N PRO A 72 -10.46 -2.24 -7.69
CA PRO A 72 -9.97 -1.85 -6.37
C PRO A 72 -8.72 -2.64 -5.96
N ASN A 73 -8.67 -3.93 -6.31
CA ASN A 73 -7.51 -4.78 -6.05
C ASN A 73 -6.25 -4.30 -6.79
N GLN A 74 -6.41 -3.80 -8.02
CA GLN A 74 -5.28 -3.28 -8.80
C GLN A 74 -4.78 -1.95 -8.22
N LEU A 75 -5.70 -1.08 -7.82
CA LEU A 75 -5.36 0.17 -7.13
C LEU A 75 -4.60 -0.10 -5.83
N ASN A 76 -5.08 -1.05 -5.01
CA ASN A 76 -4.39 -1.46 -3.78
C ASN A 76 -2.98 -1.99 -4.05
N LYS A 77 -2.79 -2.77 -5.13
CA LYS A 77 -1.46 -3.27 -5.51
C LYS A 77 -0.53 -2.16 -6.01
N ILE A 78 -1.04 -1.14 -6.69
CA ILE A 78 -0.24 0.04 -7.08
C ILE A 78 0.18 0.83 -5.85
N LEU A 79 -0.71 1.02 -4.87
CA LEU A 79 -0.37 1.69 -3.61
C LEU A 79 0.64 0.90 -2.79
N GLN A 80 0.52 -0.43 -2.72
CA GLN A 80 1.51 -1.30 -2.09
C GLN A 80 2.88 -1.19 -2.79
N PHE A 81 2.90 -1.09 -4.13
CA PHE A 81 4.12 -0.90 -4.89
C PHE A 81 4.75 0.48 -4.63
N TYR A 82 3.94 1.55 -4.60
CA TYR A 82 4.39 2.89 -4.22
C TYR A 82 5.09 2.89 -2.85
N GLU A 83 4.48 2.26 -1.85
CA GLU A 83 5.09 2.11 -0.52
C GLU A 83 6.41 1.35 -0.56
N ALA A 84 6.44 0.23 -1.28
CA ALA A 84 7.65 -0.58 -1.40
C ALA A 84 8.80 0.21 -2.05
N THR A 85 8.53 1.00 -3.09
CA THR A 85 9.53 1.86 -3.76
C THR A 85 9.98 3.03 -2.90
N LYS A 86 9.15 3.49 -1.95
CA LYS A 86 9.51 4.56 -1.02
C LYS A 86 10.39 4.06 0.13
N GLN A 87 10.19 2.81 0.57
CA GLN A 87 10.88 2.23 1.71
C GLN A 87 12.17 1.48 1.36
N ARG A 88 12.32 0.98 0.14
CA ARG A 88 13.44 0.12 -0.26
C ARG A 88 14.04 0.58 -1.59
N ILE A 89 15.34 0.32 -1.76
CA ILE A 89 16.09 0.61 -3.00
C ILE A 89 15.51 -0.16 -4.20
N GLY A 90 15.00 -1.37 -3.97
CA GLY A 90 14.41 -2.21 -4.99
C GLY A 90 13.10 -2.86 -4.54
N ALA A 91 12.19 -3.05 -5.50
CA ALA A 91 10.92 -3.74 -5.31
C ALA A 91 10.71 -4.76 -6.44
N VAL A 92 10.07 -5.88 -6.13
CA VAL A 92 9.82 -6.96 -7.10
C VAL A 92 8.31 -7.18 -7.22
N LEU A 93 7.82 -7.24 -8.47
CA LEU A 93 6.44 -7.59 -8.78
C LEU A 93 6.38 -9.05 -9.26
N VAL A 94 5.67 -9.90 -8.53
CA VAL A 94 5.60 -11.36 -8.79
C VAL A 94 4.18 -11.78 -9.14
N GLY A 95 4.04 -12.69 -10.10
CA GLY A 95 2.75 -13.26 -10.53
C GLY A 95 2.82 -13.90 -11.93
N PRO A 96 1.76 -14.60 -12.38
CA PRO A 96 1.70 -15.27 -13.68
C PRO A 96 1.68 -14.29 -14.86
N SER A 97 1.96 -14.76 -16.08
CA SER A 97 1.91 -13.91 -17.27
C SER A 97 0.51 -13.27 -17.45
N GLY A 98 0.45 -12.06 -18.00
CA GLY A 98 -0.80 -11.34 -18.25
C GLY A 98 -1.51 -10.74 -17.03
N CYS A 99 -1.01 -10.93 -15.80
CA CYS A 99 -1.70 -10.45 -14.59
C CYS A 99 -1.53 -8.95 -14.28
N GLY A 100 -1.16 -8.12 -15.27
CA GLY A 100 -1.09 -6.66 -15.11
C GLY A 100 0.12 -6.10 -14.35
N LYS A 101 1.16 -6.90 -14.05
CA LYS A 101 2.41 -6.42 -13.39
C LYS A 101 3.02 -5.21 -14.10
N THR A 102 3.11 -5.27 -15.42
CA THR A 102 3.65 -4.18 -16.23
C THR A 102 2.76 -2.94 -16.16
N THR A 103 1.45 -3.14 -16.11
CA THR A 103 0.47 -2.06 -15.98
C THR A 103 0.60 -1.35 -14.63
N ILE A 104 0.87 -2.07 -13.55
CA ILE A 104 1.02 -1.51 -12.19
C ILE A 104 2.12 -0.44 -12.14
N TRP A 105 3.35 -0.77 -12.52
CA TRP A 105 4.46 0.19 -12.42
C TRP A 105 4.35 1.32 -13.47
N LYS A 106 3.82 1.03 -14.66
CA LYS A 106 3.57 2.06 -15.69
C LYS A 106 2.52 3.07 -15.24
N ALA A 107 1.43 2.60 -14.62
CA ALA A 107 0.40 3.48 -14.09
C ALA A 107 0.95 4.35 -12.95
N LEU A 108 1.77 3.77 -12.07
CA LEU A 108 2.42 4.54 -11.02
C LEU A 108 3.35 5.61 -11.59
N LYS A 109 4.17 5.28 -12.59
CA LYS A 109 5.04 6.25 -13.27
C LYS A 109 4.24 7.43 -13.85
N LYS A 110 3.15 7.17 -14.58
CA LYS A 110 2.28 8.22 -15.12
C LYS A 110 1.63 9.04 -14.01
N ALA A 111 1.29 8.43 -12.88
CA ALA A 111 0.78 9.15 -11.72
C ALA A 111 1.83 10.11 -11.12
N TYR A 112 3.11 9.71 -11.04
CA TYR A 112 4.21 10.60 -10.66
C TYR A 112 4.34 11.81 -11.59
N GLU A 113 4.27 11.58 -12.90
CA GLU A 113 4.32 12.64 -13.92
C GLU A 113 3.17 13.65 -13.73
N LYS A 114 1.95 13.17 -13.48
CA LYS A 114 0.80 14.04 -13.19
C LYS A 114 0.94 14.84 -11.90
N LEU A 115 1.51 14.23 -10.86
CA LEU A 115 1.78 14.88 -9.58
C LEU A 115 3.00 15.82 -9.65
N LYS A 116 3.68 15.92 -10.81
CA LYS A 116 4.93 16.67 -11.00
C LYS A 116 6.01 16.27 -9.99
N GLN A 117 5.99 15.01 -9.57
CA GLN A 117 6.98 14.44 -8.66
C GLN A 117 8.06 13.73 -9.47
N PRO A 118 9.34 13.76 -9.02
CA PRO A 118 10.38 13.00 -9.69
C PRO A 118 10.07 11.50 -9.58
N VAL A 119 10.15 10.81 -10.71
CA VAL A 119 10.07 9.34 -10.76
C VAL A 119 11.32 8.80 -10.04
N LYS A 120 11.11 8.05 -8.96
CA LYS A 120 12.18 7.35 -8.23
C LYS A 120 12.44 5.98 -8.83
#